data_AF-A0A3D2BZ02-F1
#
_entry.id   AF-A0A3D2BZ02-F1
#
_cell.length_a   1.000
_cell.length_b   1.000
_cell.length_c   1.000
_cell.angle_alpha   90.00
_cell.angle_beta   90.00
_cell.angle_gamma   90.00
#
_symmetry.space_group_name_H-M   'P 1'
#
loop_
_entity.id
_entity.type
_entity.pdbx_description
1 polymer ?
#
loop_
_entity_poly.entity_id
_entity_poly.type
_entity_poly.pdbx_seq_one_letter_code
_entity_poly.pdbx_strand_id
1 'polypeptide(L)' 'MVSLSDYLILSAIIFCIGLVGIFVNRTNIITLLMCVELILVAVNTNFIAFSHFLGNEAGQ' A
#
# COMPACT_ATOMS: atom_id res chain seq x y z
N MET A 1 -20.30 -6.55 5.85
CA MET A 1 -20.10 -5.36 5.01
C MET A 1 -18.66 -4.95 5.23
N VAL A 2 -17.83 -4.92 4.18
CA VAL A 2 -16.42 -4.54 4.35
C VAL A 2 -16.36 -3.06 4.72
N SER A 3 -15.70 -2.75 5.82
CA SER A 3 -15.57 -1.40 6.35
C SER A 3 -14.31 -0.72 5.82
N LEU A 4 -14.26 0.61 5.89
CA LEU A 4 -13.05 1.38 5.54
C LEU A 4 -11.83 0.88 6.35
N SER A 5 -12.04 0.53 7.62
CA SER A 5 -10.99 0.01 8.49
C SER A 5 -10.32 -1.25 7.94
N ASP A 6 -11.08 -2.14 7.27
CA ASP A 6 -10.52 -3.37 6.68
C ASP A 6 -9.53 -3.06 5.56
N TYR A 7 -9.85 -2.08 4.70
CA TYR A 7 -8.96 -1.63 3.62
C TYR A 7 -7.73 -0.91 4.15
N LEU A 8 -7.86 -0.11 5.21
CA LEU A 8 -6.75 0.56 5.86
C LEU A 8 -5.79 -0.44 6.52
N ILE A 9 -6.33 -1.45 7.21
CA ILE A 9 -5.51 -2.50 7.84
C ILE A 9 -4.76 -3.28 6.76
N LEU A 10 -5.43 -3.68 5.69
CA LEU A 10 -4.79 -4.39 4.57
C LEU A 10 -3.66 -3.56 3.95
N SER A 11 -3.93 -2.30 3.63
CA SER A 11 -2.94 -1.38 3.04
C SER A 11 -1.75 -1.16 3.99
N ALA A 12 -2.01 -1.02 5.30
CA ALA A 12 -0.96 -0.89 6.31
C ALA A 12 -0.07 -2.13 6.39
N ILE A 13 -0.64 -3.34 6.34
CA ILE A 13 0.12 -4.59 6.34
C ILE A 13 1.04 -4.66 5.12
N ILE A 14 0.51 -4.39 3.93
CA ILE A 14 1.29 -4.41 2.68
C ILE A 14 2.41 -3.35 2.73
N PHE A 15 2.11 -2.14 3.20
CA PHE A 15 3.09 -1.08 3.37
C PHE A 15 4.23 -1.48 4.32
N CYS A 16 3.91 -2.08 5.47
CA CYS A 16 4.90 -2.59 6.42
C CYS A 16 5.77 -3.69 5.81
N ILE A 17 5.20 -4.61 5.04
CA ILE A 17 5.95 -5.66 4.33
C ILE A 17 6.93 -5.03 3.34
N GLY A 18 6.48 -4.03 2.56
CA GLY A 18 7.34 -3.30 1.63
C GLY A 18 8.50 -2.60 2.34
N LEU A 19 8.23 -1.91 3.46
CA LEU A 19 9.26 -1.25 4.27
C LEU A 19 10.27 -2.25 4.84
N VAL A 20 9.81 -3.34 5.45
CA VAL A 20 10.69 -4.39 5.98
C VAL A 20 11.51 -5.02 4.86
N GLY A 21 10.91 -5.24 3.69
CA GLY A 21 11.58 -5.77 2.50
C GLY A 21 12.76 -4.91 2.04
N ILE A 22 12.64 -3.58 2.09
CA ILE A 22 13.73 -2.65 1.79
C ILE A 22 14.89 -2.85 2.78
N PHE A 23 14.61 -2.99 4.08
CA PHE A 23 15.67 -3.13 5.08
C PHE A 23 16.37 -4.49 5.05
N VAL A 24 15.64 -5.56 4.74
CA VAL A 24 16.14 -6.94 4.69
C VAL A 24 16.95 -7.21 3.42
N ASN A 25 16.50 -6.73 2.25
CA ASN A 25 17.07 -7.08 0.95
C ASN A 25 17.74 -5.88 0.26
N ARG A 26 18.75 -5.27 0.91
CA ARG A 26 19.46 -4.09 0.38
C ARG A 26 20.47 -4.39 -0.73
N THR A 27 20.88 -5.63 -0.89
CA THR A 27 21.94 -6.01 -1.84
C THR A 27 21.41 -6.19 -3.27
N ASN A 28 20.12 -6.50 -3.43
CA ASN A 28 19.50 -6.75 -4.72
C ASN A 28 18.64 -5.58 -5.15
N ILE A 29 19.10 -4.83 -6.16
CA ILE A 29 18.40 -3.63 -6.63
C ILE A 29 17.01 -3.94 -7.20
N ILE A 30 16.84 -5.11 -7.85
CA ILE A 30 15.54 -5.56 -8.39
C ILE A 30 14.55 -5.79 -7.26
N THR A 31 14.98 -6.43 -6.17
CA THR A 31 14.13 -6.65 -4.99
C THR A 31 13.76 -5.34 -4.32
N LEU A 32 14.69 -4.38 -4.27
CA LEU A 32 14.42 -3.05 -3.74
C LEU A 32 13.35 -2.33 -4.58
N LEU A 33 13.45 -2.36 -5.91
CA LEU A 33 12.43 -1.82 -6.80
C LEU A 33 11.08 -2.51 -6.61
N MET A 34 11.04 -3.83 -6.46
CA MET A 34 9.80 -4.56 -6.16
C MET A 34 9.19 -4.15 -4.81
N CYS A 35 10.00 -3.89 -3.78
CA CYS A 35 9.50 -3.38 -2.51
C CYS A 35 8.95 -1.96 -2.63
N VAL A 36 9.56 -1.10 -3.46
CA VAL A 36 9.05 0.24 -3.75
C VAL A 36 7.71 0.18 -4.48
N GLU A 37 7.59 -0.66 -5.51
CA GLU A 37 6.31 -0.90 -6.20
C GLU A 37 5.23 -1.39 -5.23
N LEU A 38 5.58 -2.31 -4.32
CA LEU A 38 4.66 -2.84 -3.32
C LEU A 38 4.19 -1.76 -2.31
N ILE A 39 5.07 -0.83 -1.93
CA ILE A 39 4.72 0.35 -1.13
C ILE A 39 3.77 1.27 -1.91
N LEU A 40 4.05 1.54 -3.19
CA LEU A 40 3.22 2.39 -4.03
C LEU A 40 1.82 1.79 -4.24
N VAL A 41 1.72 0.47 -4.37
CA VAL A 41 0.43 -0.23 -4.44
C VAL A 41 -0.37 -0.10 -3.15
N ALA A 42 0.28 -0.22 -1.98
CA ALA A 42 -0.39 -0.04 -0.69
C ALA A 42 -0.97 1.38 -0.54
N VAL A 43 -0.19 2.40 -0.92
CA VAL A 43 -0.62 3.80 -0.86
C VAL A 43 -1.77 4.08 -1.84
N ASN A 44 -1.69 3.58 -3.07
CA ASN A 44 -2.79 3.72 -4.05
C ASN A 44 -4.07 3.04 -3.57
N THR A 45 -3.97 1.84 -3.00
CA THR A 45 -5.13 1.13 -2.44
C THR A 45 -5.81 1.95 -1.33
N ASN A 46 -5.02 2.62 -0.50
CA ASN A 46 -5.54 3.51 0.54
C ASN A 46 -6.25 4.74 -0.06
N PHE A 47 -5.68 5.37 -1.09
CA PHE A 47 -6.33 6.49 -1.79
C PHE A 47 -7.66 6.09 -2.45
N ILE A 48 -7.69 4.95 -3.13
CA ILE A 48 -8.91 4.41 -3.76
C ILE A 48 -9.97 4.08 -2.69
N ALA A 49 -9.57 3.51 -1.56
CA ALA A 49 -10.48 3.25 -0.45
C ALA A 49 -11.09 4.56 0.06
N PHE A 50 -10.28 5.58 0.34
CA PHE A 50 -10.80 6.89 0.75
C PHE A 50 -11.72 7.52 -0.30
N SER A 51 -11.36 7.44 -1.58
CA SER A 51 -12.19 7.94 -2.69
C SER A 51 -13.57 7.26 -2.71
N HIS A 52 -13.59 5.94 -2.61
CA HIS A 52 -14.81 5.14 -2.61
C HIS A 52 -15.69 5.43 -1.39
N PHE A 53 -15.12 5.52 -0.18
CA PHE A 53 -15.89 5.73 1.05
C PHE A 53 -16.33 7.18 1.27
N LEU A 54 -15.61 8.18 0.72
CA LEU A 54 -16.04 9.59 0.76
C LEU A 54 -16.97 9.97 -0.40
N GLY A 55 -17.12 9.12 -1.42
CA GLY A 55 -17.90 9.41 -2.62
C GLY A 55 -17.30 10.54 -3.46
N ASN A 56 -15.98 10.74 -3.36
CA ASN A 56 -15.25 11.76 -4.10
C ASN A 56 -14.16 11.09 -4.92
N GLU A 57 -14.22 11.23 -6.24
CA GLU A 57 -13.32 10.58 -7.21
C GLU A 57 -11.88 11.12 -7.18
N ALA A 58 -11.58 12.09 -6.32
CA ALA A 58 -10.24 12.69 -6.20
C ALA A 58 -9.10 11.72 -5.80
N GLY A 59 -9.41 10.50 -5.34
CA GLY A 59 -8.42 9.49 -4.95
C GLY A 59 -8.34 8.27 -5.86
N GLN A 60 -8.99 8.31 -7.04
CA GLN A 60 -8.75 7.35 -8.13
C GLN A 60 -7.57 7.76 -9.01
#